data_AF-A0AAD4LJ63-F1
#
_entry.id   AF-A0AAD4LJ63-F1
#
_cell.length_a   1.000
_cell.length_b   1.000
_cell.length_c   1.000
_cell.angle_alpha   90.00
_cell.angle_beta   90.00
_cell.angle_gamma   90.00
#
_symmetry.space_group_name_H-M   'P 1'
#
loop_
_entity.id
_entity.type
_entity.pdbx_description
1 polymer ?
#
loop_
_entity_poly.entity_id
_entity_poly.type
_entity_poly.pdbx_seq_one_letter_code
_entity_poly.pdbx_strand_id
1 'polypeptide(L)'
;MAPLWMARVAQLSCVFPYSVRSALSIPSWPLLGFLNIRQYDDGLSGLNDITSGSNPGCDTDGFSAVPGWDPVTGLGTPDFETLQNIFMIPLGGGAGQGDQPKIRGPGE
;
A
#
# COMPACT_ATOMS: atom_id res chain seq x y z
N MET A 1 -14.05 -51.11 7.52
CA MET A 1 -14.03 -50.30 8.77
C MET A 1 -12.65 -49.67 8.86
N ALA A 2 -12.51 -48.37 8.53
CA ALA A 2 -11.22 -47.69 8.63
C ALA A 2 -11.02 -47.20 10.08
N PRO A 3 -9.81 -47.31 10.64
CA PRO A 3 -9.57 -47.03 12.06
C PRO A 3 -9.63 -45.52 12.36
N LEU A 4 -10.14 -45.17 13.54
CA LEU A 4 -10.44 -43.80 14.00
C LEU A 4 -9.24 -42.82 13.95
N TRP A 5 -8.01 -43.33 13.91
CA TRP A 5 -6.81 -42.50 13.78
C TRP A 5 -6.61 -41.95 12.37
N MET A 6 -7.09 -42.64 11.33
CA MET A 6 -7.07 -42.15 9.96
C MET A 6 -8.06 -40.99 9.73
N ALA A 7 -9.16 -40.93 10.49
CA ALA A 7 -10.12 -39.83 10.43
C ALA A 7 -9.55 -38.52 11.02
N ARG A 8 -8.71 -38.62 12.07
CA ARG A 8 -8.06 -37.45 12.71
C ARG A 8 -6.98 -36.80 11.84
N VAL A 9 -6.30 -37.58 11.00
CA VAL A 9 -5.26 -37.06 10.09
C VAL A 9 -5.89 -36.36 8.87
N ALA A 10 -7.03 -36.85 8.36
CA ALA A 10 -7.74 -36.23 7.24
C ALA A 10 -8.42 -34.89 7.60
N GLN A 11 -8.73 -34.63 8.87
CA GLN A 11 -9.31 -33.34 9.30
C GLN A 11 -8.27 -32.23 9.48
N LEU A 12 -6.98 -32.56 9.59
CA LEU A 12 -5.91 -31.55 9.66
C LEU A 12 -5.52 -30.99 8.29
N SER A 13 -5.69 -31.76 7.20
CA SER A 13 -5.43 -31.29 5.83
C SER A 13 -6.52 -30.35 5.28
N CYS A 14 -7.72 -30.31 5.89
CA CYS A 14 -8.81 -29.43 5.47
C CYS A 14 -8.78 -28.04 6.14
N VAL A 15 -7.94 -27.83 7.15
CA VAL A 15 -7.82 -26.56 7.90
C VAL A 15 -6.48 -25.85 7.65
N PHE A 16 -5.46 -26.57 7.14
CA PHE A 16 -4.12 -26.04 6.91
C PHE A 16 -3.73 -26.02 5.43
N PRO A 17 -4.32 -25.09 4.65
CA PRO A 17 -3.41 -24.22 3.90
C PRO A 17 -3.61 -22.72 4.09
N TYR A 18 -4.54 -22.24 4.94
CA TYR A 18 -4.85 -20.79 5.01
C TYR A 18 -4.81 -20.11 6.38
N SER A 19 -4.43 -20.79 7.47
CA SER A 19 -4.52 -20.19 8.82
C SER A 19 -3.17 -19.87 9.48
N VAL A 20 -2.26 -19.22 8.75
CA VAL A 20 -1.14 -18.48 9.40
C VAL A 20 -1.50 -16.99 9.61
N ARG A 21 -2.67 -16.53 9.13
CA ARG A 21 -3.10 -15.12 9.24
C ARG A 21 -3.75 -14.79 10.59
N SER A 22 -4.21 -15.77 11.37
CA SER A 22 -5.09 -15.52 12.52
C SER A 22 -4.39 -15.18 13.84
N ALA A 23 -3.06 -15.03 13.86
CA ALA A 23 -2.31 -14.73 15.09
C ALA A 23 -1.75 -13.29 15.16
N LEU A 24 -1.87 -12.50 14.09
CA LEU A 24 -1.61 -11.06 14.14
C LEU A 24 -2.95 -10.34 14.08
N SER A 25 -3.21 -9.47 15.07
CA SER A 25 -4.29 -8.48 15.05
C SER A 25 -4.03 -7.39 14.00
N ILE A 26 -3.72 -7.81 12.77
CA ILE A 26 -3.69 -6.92 11.61
C ILE A 26 -5.13 -6.81 11.16
N PRO A 27 -5.71 -5.60 11.13
CA PRO A 27 -7.02 -5.39 10.52
C PRO A 27 -7.08 -6.05 9.15
N SER A 28 -8.21 -6.67 8.82
CA SER A 28 -8.40 -7.49 7.61
C SER A 28 -8.51 -6.65 6.33
N TRP A 29 -7.59 -5.70 6.16
CA TRP A 29 -7.49 -4.89 4.97
C TRP A 29 -7.20 -5.80 3.78
N PRO A 30 -7.93 -5.64 2.67
CA PRO A 30 -7.53 -6.24 1.42
C PRO A 30 -6.10 -5.77 1.10
N LEU A 31 -5.25 -6.70 0.69
CA LEU A 31 -3.93 -6.36 0.19
C LEU A 31 -4.10 -5.41 -1.00
N LEU A 32 -3.31 -4.34 -1.06
CA LEU A 32 -3.42 -3.32 -2.10
C LEU A 32 -3.21 -3.86 -3.53
N GLY A 33 -2.61 -5.04 -3.65
CA GLY A 33 -2.39 -5.70 -4.93
C GLY A 33 -1.48 -4.89 -5.84
N PHE A 34 -1.80 -4.85 -7.13
CA PHE A 34 -1.03 -4.10 -8.12
C PHE A 34 -1.35 -2.61 -8.03
N LEU A 35 -0.47 -1.86 -7.36
CA LEU A 35 -0.66 -0.44 -7.06
C LEU A 35 -0.70 0.48 -8.28
N ASN A 36 -0.03 0.11 -9.37
CA ASN A 36 0.18 1.00 -10.51
C ASN A 36 -1.15 1.52 -11.09
N ILE A 37 -2.13 0.63 -11.28
CA ILE A 37 -3.46 1.00 -11.80
C ILE A 37 -4.15 1.99 -10.87
N ARG A 38 -4.04 1.78 -9.56
CA ARG A 38 -4.68 2.62 -8.54
C ARG A 38 -4.01 4.00 -8.41
N GLN A 39 -2.70 4.08 -8.65
CA GLN A 39 -1.97 5.36 -8.62
C GLN A 39 -2.36 6.27 -9.80
N TYR A 40 -2.56 5.71 -10.98
CA TYR A 40 -2.98 6.46 -12.17
C TYR A 40 -4.48 6.78 -12.21
N ASP A 41 -5.27 6.23 -11.28
CA ASP A 41 -6.72 6.43 -11.18
C ASP A 41 -7.03 7.27 -9.92
N ASP A 42 -7.52 6.66 -8.85
CA ASP A 42 -7.90 7.34 -7.60
C ASP A 42 -6.73 8.03 -6.87
N GLY A 43 -5.52 7.52 -7.04
CA GLY A 43 -4.35 7.87 -6.22
C GLY A 43 -3.67 9.19 -6.57
N LEU A 44 -4.06 9.83 -7.69
CA LEU A 44 -3.39 11.04 -8.19
C LEU A 44 -3.41 12.20 -7.18
N SER A 45 -4.48 12.33 -6.39
CA SER A 45 -4.61 13.39 -5.38
C SER A 45 -3.71 13.19 -4.15
N GLY A 46 -3.18 11.99 -3.94
CA GLY A 46 -2.21 11.68 -2.89
C GLY A 46 -0.76 11.76 -3.36
N LEU A 47 -0.49 12.35 -4.52
CA LEU A 47 0.85 12.50 -5.08
C LEU A 47 1.18 13.99 -5.20
N ASN A 48 2.37 14.37 -4.75
CA ASN A 48 2.90 15.73 -4.86
C ASN A 48 3.77 15.83 -6.11
N ASP A 49 3.22 16.47 -7.14
CA ASP A 49 3.87 16.71 -8.43
C ASP A 49 5.12 17.61 -8.29
N ILE A 50 6.22 17.20 -8.92
CA ILE A 50 7.48 17.95 -8.93
C ILE A 50 7.63 18.62 -10.29
N THR A 51 7.42 19.93 -10.34
CA THR A 51 7.40 20.67 -11.63
C THR A 51 8.73 21.35 -11.98
N SER A 52 9.79 21.11 -11.21
CA SER A 52 11.09 21.76 -11.41
C SER A 52 12.24 20.82 -11.08
N GLY A 53 13.21 20.75 -11.99
CA GLY A 53 14.38 19.88 -11.87
C GLY A 53 14.79 19.32 -13.23
N SER A 54 15.91 18.62 -13.25
CA SER A 54 16.37 17.86 -14.42
C SER A 54 17.21 16.66 -13.97
N ASN A 55 17.31 15.64 -14.83
CA ASN A 55 18.16 14.47 -14.61
C ASN A 55 19.28 14.36 -15.67
N PRO A 56 20.24 15.30 -15.71
CA PRO A 56 21.37 15.20 -16.62
C PRO A 56 22.22 13.96 -16.29
N GLY A 57 22.69 13.27 -17.32
CA GLY A 57 23.45 12.02 -17.19
C GLY A 57 23.95 11.50 -18.53
N CYS A 58 25.00 10.68 -18.51
CA CYS A 58 25.61 10.11 -19.73
C CYS A 58 25.94 11.16 -20.80
N ASP A 59 26.51 12.31 -20.39
CA ASP A 59 26.85 13.46 -21.26
C ASP A 59 25.65 14.05 -22.04
N THR A 60 24.43 13.85 -21.55
CA THR A 60 23.21 14.46 -22.07
C THR A 60 22.56 15.37 -21.03
N ASP A 61 21.83 16.39 -21.50
CA ASP A 61 21.04 17.29 -20.65
C ASP A 61 19.87 16.57 -19.94
N GLY A 62 19.55 15.33 -20.34
CA GLY A 62 18.49 14.52 -19.77
C GLY A 62 17.09 15.06 -20.07
N PHE A 63 16.17 14.87 -19.14
CA PHE A 63 14.81 15.39 -19.18
C PHE A 63 14.62 16.45 -18.08
N SER A 64 13.66 17.34 -18.29
CA SER A 64 13.23 18.30 -17.28
C SER A 64 11.91 17.87 -16.66
N ALA A 65 11.77 18.13 -15.35
CA ALA A 65 10.53 17.92 -14.63
C ALA A 65 9.48 18.93 -15.10
N VAL A 66 8.25 18.47 -15.32
CA VAL A 66 7.15 19.28 -15.89
C VAL A 66 5.84 18.95 -15.17
N PRO A 67 4.84 19.86 -15.17
CA PRO A 67 3.56 19.57 -14.55
C PRO A 67 2.93 18.27 -15.08
N GLY A 68 2.49 17.43 -14.15
CA GLY A 68 1.87 16.13 -14.42
C GLY A 68 2.86 14.98 -14.40
N TRP A 69 2.68 14.02 -15.31
CA TRP A 69 3.62 12.90 -15.41
C TRP A 69 4.88 13.33 -16.16
N ASP A 70 6.05 13.07 -15.59
CA ASP A 70 7.32 13.35 -16.24
C ASP A 70 8.33 12.18 -16.10
N PRO A 71 9.32 12.06 -17.00
CA PRO A 71 10.31 10.98 -16.96
C PRO A 71 11.42 11.19 -15.91
N VAL A 72 11.35 12.26 -15.11
CA VAL A 72 12.30 12.58 -14.04
C VAL A 72 11.79 12.03 -12.70
N THR A 73 10.50 12.23 -12.42
CA THR A 73 9.85 11.99 -11.12
C THR A 73 8.55 11.18 -11.22
N GLY A 74 8.08 10.87 -12.42
CA GLY A 74 6.83 10.15 -12.63
C GLY A 74 5.64 11.03 -12.27
N LEU A 75 4.78 10.56 -11.37
CA LEU A 75 3.66 11.34 -10.80
C LEU A 75 4.08 12.21 -9.60
N GLY A 76 5.37 12.20 -9.24
CA GLY A 76 5.90 12.92 -8.08
C GLY A 76 5.99 12.06 -6.81
N THR A 77 5.88 12.70 -5.64
CA THR A 77 6.17 12.06 -4.34
C THR A 77 4.90 11.70 -3.56
N PRO A 78 4.81 10.49 -2.97
CA PRO A 78 3.61 10.05 -2.28
C PRO A 78 3.40 10.79 -0.95
N ASP A 79 2.20 11.35 -0.78
CA ASP A 79 1.67 11.78 0.50
C ASP A 79 1.02 10.57 1.20
N PHE A 80 1.68 10.09 2.26
CA PHE A 80 1.25 8.85 2.92
C PHE A 80 -0.14 8.96 3.54
N GLU A 81 -0.46 10.07 4.20
CA GLU A 81 -1.74 10.26 4.89
C GLU A 81 -2.90 10.29 3.88
N THR A 82 -2.71 11.01 2.79
CA THR A 82 -3.70 11.14 1.72
C THR A 82 -3.91 9.81 1.01
N LEU A 83 -2.83 9.11 0.63
CA LEU A 83 -2.93 7.78 -0.01
C LEU A 83 -3.51 6.73 0.93
N GLN A 84 -3.22 6.81 2.23
CA GLN A 84 -3.83 5.95 3.24
C GLN A 84 -5.35 6.15 3.25
N ASN A 85 -5.82 7.38 3.26
CA ASN A 85 -7.26 7.70 3.24
C ASN A 85 -7.94 7.25 1.93
N ILE A 86 -7.26 7.35 0.79
CA ILE A 86 -7.78 6.92 -0.52
C ILE A 86 -7.86 5.39 -0.60
N PHE A 87 -6.83 4.67 -0.16
CA PHE A 87 -6.76 3.22 -0.37
C PHE A 87 -7.30 2.38 0.78
N MET A 88 -7.35 2.92 2.00
CA MET A 88 -7.81 2.21 3.20
C MET A 88 -9.20 2.70 3.61
N ILE A 89 -10.19 2.55 2.71
CA ILE A 89 -11.61 2.71 3.07
C ILE A 89 -12.03 1.48 3.89
N PRO A 90 -12.42 1.63 5.17
CA PRO A 90 -12.84 0.48 5.98
C PRO A 90 -14.14 -0.08 5.41
N LEU A 91 -14.18 -1.38 5.10
CA LEU A 91 -15.40 -2.10 4.76
C LEU A 91 -16.24 -2.35 6.03
N GLY A 92 -16.65 -1.29 6.71
CA GLY A 92 -17.52 -1.35 7.88
C GLY A 92 -17.33 -0.19 8.85
N GLY A 93 -18.22 0.79 8.78
CA GLY A 93 -18.46 1.76 9.86
C GLY A 93 -17.55 2.99 9.81
N GLY A 94 -18.16 4.16 9.65
CA GLY A 94 -17.47 5.43 9.81
C GLY A 94 -17.01 5.64 11.25
N ALA A 95 -15.81 6.17 11.44
CA ALA A 95 -15.41 7.05 12.54
C ALA A 95 -13.93 7.40 12.40
N GLY A 96 -13.59 8.66 12.65
CA GLY A 96 -12.29 9.00 13.22
C GLY A 96 -11.30 9.70 12.29
N GLN A 97 -11.60 10.95 11.93
CA GLN A 97 -10.59 11.99 11.98
C GLN A 97 -9.92 11.95 13.37
N GLY A 98 -8.60 11.76 13.48
CA GLY A 98 -7.89 12.22 14.68
C GLY A 98 -6.58 11.55 15.08
N ASP A 99 -6.38 10.25 14.89
CA ASP A 99 -5.29 9.55 15.59
C ASP A 99 -4.22 8.99 14.65
N GLN A 100 -3.53 9.88 13.95
CA GLN A 100 -2.21 9.55 13.39
C GLN A 100 -1.19 9.61 14.56
N PRO A 101 -0.43 8.53 14.85
CA PRO A 101 0.69 8.63 15.78
C PRO A 101 1.72 9.57 15.17
N LYS A 102 1.86 10.78 15.74
CA LYS A 102 2.92 11.72 15.39
C LYS A 102 4.26 10.99 15.52
N ILE A 103 4.85 10.60 14.39
CA ILE A 103 6.22 10.11 14.35
C ILE A 103 7.06 11.32 14.78
N ARG A 104 7.48 11.32 16.04
CA ARG A 104 8.33 12.36 16.59
C ARG A 104 9.65 12.26 15.83
N GLY A 105 9.87 13.17 14.88
CA GLY A 105 11.16 13.32 14.21
C GLY A 105 12.28 13.49 15.25
N PRO A 106 13.52 13.14 14.90
CA PRO A 106 14.64 13.29 15.82
C PRO A 106 14.93 14.79 16.02
N GLY A 107 14.46 15.32 17.15
CA GLY A 107 14.95 16.54 17.79
C GLY A 107 14.58 17.85 17.12
N GLU A 108 13.52 18.50 17.62
CA GLU A 108 13.44 19.94 17.95
C GLU A 108 12.54 20.10 19.19
#